data_AF-A0AB73I0Y6-F1
#
_entry.id   AF-A0AB73I0Y6-F1
#
_cell.length_a   1.000
_cell.length_b   1.000
_cell.length_c   1.000
_cell.angle_alpha   90.00
_cell.angle_beta   90.00
_cell.angle_gamma   90.00
#
_symmetry.space_group_name_H-M   'P 1'
#
loop_
_entity.id
_entity.type
_entity.pdbx_description
1 polymer ?
#
loop_
_entity_poly.entity_id
_entity_poly.type
_entity_poly.pdbx_seq_one_letter_code
_entity_poly.pdbx_strand_id
1 'polypeptide(L)'
;MFMIVAIWVVAYPIARYLIPSDTFGAPIEPFYNGLNVLFTALAFGGVIITLAFQAEESRIARREEVERSIFELFQTFTSLEFQQIKDGAFRTLLAGIQRREYAEYLASRLFAVDQLPFPISSANTLRALDSEKQNLDDEQIVHADRTDRLMLDNVLNFFAMLAQREPSATVIKHCDFAYDWWRPALWIIAELQQERYAASESIRSYCKSQLTITTLRALDRVYGHAPLNSSREVWEYLNKHPKLLDFGMDPLFKEYLSPPNVSHEGVKI
;
A
#
# COMPACT_ATOMS: atom_id res chain seq x y z
N MET A 1 28.27 -26.47 35.66
CA MET A 1 29.59 -26.06 36.20
C MET A 1 30.35 -27.23 36.83
N PHE A 2 29.80 -27.93 37.82
CA PHE A 2 30.43 -29.12 38.43
C PHE A 2 30.84 -30.22 37.42
N MET A 3 30.01 -30.48 36.42
CA MET A 3 30.29 -31.52 35.41
C MET A 3 31.45 -31.14 34.47
N ILE A 4 31.61 -29.86 34.15
CA ILE A 4 32.72 -29.35 33.33
C ILE A 4 34.03 -29.49 34.11
N VAL A 5 34.04 -29.08 35.38
CA VAL A 5 35.20 -29.23 36.27
C VAL A 5 35.57 -30.71 36.44
N ALA A 6 34.59 -31.60 36.57
CA ALA A 6 34.83 -33.04 36.65
C ALA A 6 35.48 -33.60 35.37
N ILE A 7 35.08 -33.15 34.19
CA ILE A 7 35.70 -33.55 32.91
C ILE A 7 37.18 -33.12 32.86
N TRP A 8 37.51 -31.93 33.35
CA TRP A 8 38.89 -31.44 33.44
C TRP A 8 39.75 -32.21 34.45
N VAL A 9 39.16 -32.58 35.59
CA VAL A 9 39.82 -33.38 36.64
C VAL A 9 40.07 -34.82 36.16
N VAL A 10 39.14 -35.41 35.41
CA VAL A 10 39.25 -36.78 34.84
C VAL A 10 40.13 -36.82 33.59
N ALA A 11 40.22 -35.72 32.83
CA ALA A 11 41.14 -35.60 31.69
C ALA A 11 42.62 -35.77 32.09
N TYR A 12 43.00 -35.32 33.29
CA TYR A 12 44.37 -35.40 33.79
C TYR A 12 44.92 -36.83 33.94
N PRO A 13 44.27 -37.76 34.66
CA PRO A 13 44.75 -39.14 34.78
C PRO A 13 44.69 -39.89 33.44
N ILE A 14 43.71 -39.60 32.57
CA ILE A 14 43.61 -40.25 31.25
C ILE A 14 44.80 -39.84 30.36
N ALA A 15 45.09 -38.54 30.28
CA ALA A 15 46.20 -38.03 29.48
C ALA A 15 47.57 -38.48 30.00
N ARG A 16 47.69 -38.73 31.31
CA ARG A 16 48.96 -39.10 31.95
C ARG A 16 49.23 -40.61 32.01
N TYR A 17 48.20 -41.45 32.12
CA TYR A 17 48.38 -42.88 32.39
C TYR A 17 47.83 -43.82 31.30
N LEU A 18 46.94 -43.35 30.41
CA LEU A 18 46.25 -44.21 29.43
C LEU A 18 46.70 -43.99 27.98
N ILE A 19 47.37 -42.88 27.67
CA ILE A 19 47.86 -42.57 26.31
C ILE A 19 49.34 -42.97 26.21
N PRO A 20 49.73 -43.87 25.29
CA PRO A 20 51.13 -44.25 25.09
C PRO A 20 51.97 -43.02 24.71
N SER A 21 53.15 -42.89 25.33
CA SER A 21 54.09 -41.77 25.14
C SER A 21 54.54 -41.55 23.69
N ASP A 22 54.35 -42.54 22.82
CA ASP A 22 54.80 -42.51 21.42
C ASP A 22 53.74 -42.00 20.43
N THR A 23 52.50 -41.77 20.88
CA THR A 23 51.40 -41.37 19.97
C THR A 23 51.35 -39.85 19.71
N PHE A 24 51.84 -39.05 20.66
CA PHE A 24 52.02 -37.61 20.55
C PHE A 24 53.33 -37.26 21.25
N GLY A 25 54.42 -37.09 20.51
CA GLY A 25 55.78 -36.89 21.05
C GLY A 25 56.03 -35.54 21.76
N ALA A 26 55.04 -35.00 22.47
CA ALA A 26 55.08 -33.70 23.14
C ALA A 26 54.25 -33.73 24.45
N PRO A 27 54.54 -32.86 25.44
CA PRO A 27 53.90 -32.88 26.76
C PRO A 27 52.38 -32.74 26.63
N ILE A 28 51.63 -33.07 27.69
CA ILE A 28 50.16 -33.19 27.85
C ILE A 28 49.29 -32.07 27.17
N GLU A 29 49.91 -30.97 26.73
CA GLU A 29 49.36 -29.83 25.99
C GLU A 29 48.41 -30.15 24.81
N PRO A 30 48.73 -31.02 23.82
CA PRO A 30 47.87 -31.30 22.67
C PRO A 30 46.50 -31.87 23.08
N PHE A 31 46.46 -32.67 24.15
CA PHE A 31 45.23 -33.28 24.65
C PHE A 31 44.31 -32.23 25.29
N TYR A 32 44.86 -31.34 26.12
CA TYR A 32 44.11 -30.23 26.69
C TYR A 32 43.68 -29.20 25.64
N ASN A 33 44.50 -28.98 24.61
CA ASN A 33 44.15 -28.11 23.49
C ASN A 33 42.98 -28.71 22.68
N GLY A 34 42.97 -30.03 22.45
CA GLY A 34 41.83 -30.74 21.85
C GLY A 34 40.55 -30.64 22.68
N LEU A 35 40.65 -30.76 24.02
CA LEU A 35 39.53 -30.54 24.94
C LEU A 35 39.01 -29.09 24.88
N ASN A 36 39.90 -28.10 24.87
CA ASN A 36 39.54 -26.69 24.71
C ASN A 36 38.80 -26.43 23.39
N VAL A 37 39.28 -27.01 22.28
CA VAL A 37 38.62 -26.90 20.97
C VAL A 37 37.24 -27.57 21.01
N LEU A 38 37.10 -28.73 21.65
CA LEU A 38 35.80 -29.42 21.79
C LEU A 38 34.79 -28.58 22.60
N PHE A 39 35.21 -27.99 23.72
CA PHE A 39 34.36 -27.11 24.52
C PHE A 39 33.99 -25.83 23.77
N THR A 40 34.93 -25.26 23.02
CA THR A 40 34.69 -24.09 22.17
C THR A 40 33.70 -24.42 21.06
N ALA A 41 33.83 -25.58 20.42
CA ALA A 41 32.90 -26.06 19.40
C ALA A 41 31.49 -26.34 19.97
N LEU A 42 31.40 -26.92 21.17
CA LEU A 42 30.13 -27.14 21.88
C LEU A 42 29.46 -25.81 22.26
N ALA A 43 30.23 -24.84 22.76
CA ALA A 43 29.72 -23.51 23.08
C ALA A 43 29.22 -22.80 21.82
N PHE A 44 29.98 -22.87 20.72
CA PHE A 44 29.57 -22.32 19.42
C PHE A 44 28.32 -23.01 18.86
N GLY A 45 28.22 -24.34 18.98
CA GLY A 45 27.02 -25.08 18.62
C GLY A 45 25.80 -24.67 19.45
N GLY A 46 25.96 -24.43 20.75
CA GLY A 46 24.91 -23.90 21.61
C GLY A 46 24.44 -22.50 21.18
N VAL A 47 25.38 -21.62 20.77
CA VAL A 47 25.05 -20.29 20.22
C VAL A 47 24.27 -20.42 18.91
N ILE A 48 24.68 -21.28 17.98
CA ILE A 48 23.96 -21.51 16.72
C ILE A 48 22.53 -22.01 16.98
N ILE A 49 22.37 -23.00 17.86
CA ILE A 49 21.05 -23.53 18.21
C ILE A 49 20.18 -22.43 18.83
N THR A 50 20.76 -21.62 19.72
CA THR A 50 20.04 -20.50 20.35
C THR A 50 19.60 -19.46 19.31
N LEU A 51 20.49 -19.10 18.38
CA LEU A 51 20.15 -18.18 17.28
C LEU A 51 19.05 -18.76 16.37
N ALA A 52 19.09 -20.07 16.10
CA ALA A 52 18.05 -20.75 15.32
C ALA A 52 16.70 -20.72 16.04
N PHE A 53 16.66 -20.99 17.34
CA PHE A 53 15.43 -20.88 18.13
C PHE A 53 14.90 -19.45 18.22
N GLN A 54 15.78 -18.46 18.44
CA GLN A 54 15.39 -17.04 18.45
C GLN A 54 14.84 -16.60 17.09
N ALA A 55 15.40 -17.10 15.98
CA ALA A 55 14.88 -16.83 14.65
C ALA A 55 13.50 -17.46 14.41
N GLU A 56 13.29 -18.71 14.88
CA GLU A 56 11.99 -19.40 14.80
C GLU A 56 10.92 -18.68 15.64
N GLU A 57 11.25 -18.32 16.88
CA GLU A 57 10.36 -17.62 17.81
C GLU A 57 10.01 -16.22 17.31
N SER A 58 11.00 -15.48 16.79
CA SER A 58 10.76 -14.18 16.13
C SER A 58 9.83 -14.33 14.92
N ARG A 59 9.95 -15.41 14.14
CA ARG A 59 9.07 -15.67 13.00
C ARG A 59 7.63 -15.95 13.45
N ILE A 60 7.44 -16.70 14.53
CA ILE A 60 6.12 -17.00 15.11
C ILE A 60 5.48 -15.73 15.67
N ALA A 61 6.21 -14.96 16.49
CA ALA A 61 5.73 -13.71 17.06
C ALA A 61 5.31 -12.70 15.98
N ARG A 62 6.13 -12.57 14.91
CA ARG A 62 5.80 -11.73 13.76
C ARG A 62 4.54 -12.19 13.04
N ARG A 63 4.30 -13.51 12.95
CA ARG A 63 3.09 -14.05 12.33
C ARG A 63 1.84 -13.74 13.15
N GLU A 64 1.89 -13.94 14.46
CA GLU A 64 0.77 -13.60 15.35
C GLU A 64 0.44 -12.10 15.32
N GLU A 65 1.45 -11.24 15.31
CA GLU A 65 1.28 -9.79 15.17
C GLU A 65 0.60 -9.43 13.83
N VAL A 66 1.00 -10.08 12.74
CA VAL A 66 0.37 -9.91 11.43
C VAL A 66 -1.08 -10.39 11.45
N GLU A 67 -1.37 -11.57 11.99
CA GLU A 67 -2.74 -12.11 12.08
C GLU A 67 -3.66 -11.21 12.92
N ARG A 68 -3.16 -10.70 14.05
CA ARG A 68 -3.89 -9.72 14.87
C ARG A 68 -4.14 -8.42 14.10
N SER A 69 -3.14 -7.91 13.39
CA SER A 69 -3.27 -6.69 12.57
C SER A 69 -4.27 -6.87 11.43
N ILE A 70 -4.30 -8.05 10.80
CA ILE A 70 -5.29 -8.42 9.77
C ILE A 70 -6.69 -8.34 10.37
N PHE A 71 -6.88 -8.96 11.54
CA PHE A 71 -8.19 -9.00 12.21
C PHE A 71 -8.66 -7.60 12.63
N GLU A 72 -7.80 -6.78 13.24
CA GLU A 72 -8.12 -5.39 13.63
C GLU A 72 -8.45 -4.50 12.41
N LEU A 73 -7.72 -4.64 11.31
CA LEU A 73 -8.03 -3.95 10.05
C LEU A 73 -9.36 -4.42 9.45
N PHE A 74 -9.64 -5.72 9.47
CA PHE A 74 -10.91 -6.25 8.99
C PHE A 74 -12.09 -5.76 9.83
N GLN A 75 -11.96 -5.76 11.16
CA GLN A 75 -12.97 -5.22 12.07
C GLN A 75 -13.22 -3.72 11.83
N THR A 76 -12.14 -2.95 11.65
CA THR A 76 -12.25 -1.52 11.35
C THR A 76 -12.94 -1.30 10.00
N PHE A 77 -12.53 -2.03 8.96
CA PHE A 77 -13.10 -1.92 7.62
C PHE A 77 -14.58 -2.33 7.57
N THR A 78 -15.01 -3.26 8.41
CA THR A 78 -16.41 -3.72 8.51
C THR A 78 -17.24 -2.97 9.54
N SER A 79 -16.64 -2.05 10.31
CA SER A 79 -17.36 -1.21 11.25
C SER A 79 -18.38 -0.31 10.56
N LEU A 80 -19.43 0.06 11.30
CA LEU A 80 -20.48 0.96 10.81
C LEU A 80 -19.92 2.33 10.42
N GLU A 81 -18.99 2.86 11.21
CA GLU A 81 -18.32 4.13 10.96
C GLU A 81 -17.55 4.10 9.63
N PHE A 82 -16.84 3.01 9.35
CA PHE A 82 -16.10 2.89 8.10
C PHE A 82 -17.01 2.62 6.90
N GLN A 83 -18.17 1.95 7.08
CA GLN A 83 -19.16 1.86 6.00
C GLN A 83 -19.68 3.25 5.60
N GLN A 84 -19.96 4.14 6.55
CA GLN A 84 -20.37 5.52 6.24
C GLN A 84 -19.31 6.28 5.45
N ILE A 85 -18.03 6.10 5.82
CA ILE A 85 -16.90 6.68 5.07
C ILE A 85 -16.87 6.14 3.64
N LYS A 86 -17.03 4.81 3.46
CA LYS A 86 -17.06 4.19 2.13
C LYS A 86 -18.22 4.74 1.29
N ASP A 87 -19.42 4.86 1.86
CA ASP A 87 -20.59 5.34 1.13
C ASP A 87 -20.41 6.79 0.67
N GLY A 88 -19.98 7.69 1.57
CA GLY A 88 -19.71 9.09 1.20
C GLY A 88 -18.59 9.23 0.17
N ALA A 89 -17.49 8.49 0.34
CA ALA A 89 -16.39 8.46 -0.62
C ALA A 89 -16.83 7.94 -1.99
N PHE A 90 -17.62 6.87 -2.02
CA PHE A 90 -18.06 6.26 -3.27
C PHE A 90 -19.10 7.13 -4.00
N ARG A 91 -20.01 7.79 -3.28
CA ARG A 91 -20.93 8.78 -3.88
C ARG A 91 -20.19 9.91 -4.60
N THR A 92 -19.12 10.41 -3.98
CA THR A 92 -18.23 11.41 -4.58
C THR A 92 -17.61 10.89 -5.88
N LEU A 93 -17.09 9.67 -5.86
CA LEU A 93 -16.51 9.05 -7.05
C LEU A 93 -17.55 8.80 -8.15
N LEU A 94 -18.76 8.36 -7.80
CA LEU A 94 -19.87 8.17 -8.75
C LEU A 94 -20.27 9.48 -9.44
N ALA A 95 -20.35 10.59 -8.68
CA ALA A 95 -20.59 11.90 -9.25
C ALA A 95 -19.48 12.29 -10.25
N GLY A 96 -18.21 11.95 -9.95
CA GLY A 96 -17.09 12.16 -10.88
C GLY A 96 -17.14 11.28 -12.12
N ILE A 97 -17.62 10.05 -11.99
CA ILE A 97 -17.84 9.16 -13.15
C ILE A 97 -18.93 9.74 -14.07
N GLN A 98 -20.02 10.24 -13.50
CA GLN A 98 -21.17 10.76 -14.25
C GLN A 98 -20.95 12.17 -14.81
N ARG A 99 -20.02 12.95 -14.24
CA ARG A 99 -19.72 14.32 -14.64
C ARG A 99 -18.21 14.56 -14.67
N ARG A 100 -17.65 14.75 -15.88
CA ARG A 100 -16.21 15.02 -16.06
C ARG A 100 -15.74 16.26 -15.29
N GLU A 101 -16.48 17.36 -15.36
CA GLU A 101 -16.16 18.61 -14.66
C GLU A 101 -16.01 18.41 -13.15
N TYR A 102 -16.83 17.52 -12.58
CA TYR A 102 -16.74 17.17 -11.16
C TYR A 102 -15.52 16.30 -10.86
N ALA A 103 -15.18 15.34 -11.72
CA ALA A 103 -13.93 14.58 -11.56
C ALA A 103 -12.68 15.47 -11.64
N GLU A 104 -12.65 16.44 -12.58
CA GLU A 104 -11.58 17.43 -12.68
C GLU A 104 -11.51 18.31 -11.42
N TYR A 105 -12.68 18.72 -10.91
CA TYR A 105 -12.79 19.41 -9.62
C TYR A 105 -12.21 18.57 -8.48
N LEU A 106 -12.59 17.30 -8.34
CA LEU A 106 -12.05 16.41 -7.31
C LEU A 106 -10.53 16.28 -7.40
N ALA A 107 -10.01 15.99 -8.59
CA ALA A 107 -8.56 15.89 -8.81
C ALA A 107 -7.84 17.20 -8.45
N SER A 108 -8.48 18.36 -8.67
CA SER A 108 -7.92 19.65 -8.27
C SER A 108 -7.83 19.85 -6.76
N ARG A 109 -8.76 19.26 -5.99
CA ARG A 109 -8.80 19.39 -4.53
C ARG A 109 -7.73 18.57 -3.82
N LEU A 110 -7.09 17.63 -4.51
CA LEU A 110 -5.92 16.89 -4.00
C LEU A 110 -4.65 17.75 -3.95
N PHE A 111 -4.68 18.99 -4.46
CA PHE A 111 -3.58 19.95 -4.39
C PHE A 111 -3.97 21.16 -3.54
N ALA A 112 -2.99 21.75 -2.86
CA ALA A 112 -3.21 22.95 -2.04
C ALA A 112 -3.32 24.24 -2.88
N VAL A 113 -2.85 24.21 -4.14
CA VAL A 113 -2.83 25.34 -5.06
C VAL A 113 -3.58 24.99 -6.36
N ASP A 114 -4.00 26.02 -7.09
CA ASP A 114 -4.75 25.91 -8.35
C ASP A 114 -6.00 25.02 -8.23
N GLN A 115 -6.78 25.18 -7.16
CA GLN A 115 -8.02 24.43 -6.96
C GLN A 115 -9.14 24.98 -7.84
N LEU A 116 -9.90 24.10 -8.50
CA LEU A 116 -11.04 24.50 -9.33
C LEU A 116 -12.26 24.85 -8.46
N PRO A 117 -13.11 25.79 -8.90
CA PRO A 117 -14.39 26.05 -8.24
C PRO A 117 -15.33 24.85 -8.37
N PHE A 118 -16.30 24.75 -7.47
CA PHE A 118 -17.29 23.68 -7.51
C PHE A 118 -18.16 23.81 -8.79
N PRO A 119 -18.35 22.72 -9.57
CA PRO A 119 -19.15 22.77 -10.79
C PRO A 119 -20.64 22.65 -10.46
N ILE A 120 -21.37 23.76 -10.56
CA ILE A 120 -22.81 23.85 -10.26
C ILE A 120 -23.63 22.86 -11.11
N SER A 121 -23.19 22.59 -12.34
CA SER A 121 -23.75 21.57 -13.24
C SER A 121 -23.89 20.18 -12.59
N SER A 122 -23.06 19.89 -11.59
CA SER A 122 -22.97 18.59 -10.90
C SER A 122 -23.83 18.52 -9.63
N ALA A 123 -24.40 19.63 -9.17
CA ALA A 123 -25.26 19.67 -7.99
C ALA A 123 -26.47 18.72 -8.13
N ASN A 124 -27.12 18.70 -9.29
CA ASN A 124 -28.24 17.80 -9.56
C ASN A 124 -27.85 16.33 -9.53
N THR A 125 -26.63 16.00 -9.98
CA THR A 125 -26.08 14.64 -9.90
C THR A 125 -25.92 14.22 -8.44
N LEU A 126 -25.34 15.09 -7.61
CA LEU A 126 -25.14 14.82 -6.18
C LEU A 126 -26.47 14.63 -5.43
N ARG A 127 -27.50 15.41 -5.77
CA ARG A 127 -28.86 15.25 -5.23
C ARG A 127 -29.51 13.93 -5.66
N ALA A 128 -29.26 13.48 -6.88
CA ALA A 128 -29.81 12.23 -7.39
C ALA A 128 -29.17 11.00 -6.74
N LEU A 129 -27.88 11.09 -6.37
CA LEU A 129 -27.11 10.00 -5.75
C LEU A 129 -27.39 9.82 -4.26
N ASP A 130 -28.02 10.79 -3.59
CA ASP A 130 -28.30 10.73 -2.16
C ASP A 130 -29.69 11.30 -1.85
N SER A 131 -30.58 10.44 -1.36
CA SER A 131 -31.92 10.83 -0.93
C SER A 131 -31.92 11.91 0.15
N GLU A 132 -30.91 11.94 1.03
CA GLU A 132 -30.81 12.96 2.08
C GLU A 132 -30.48 14.35 1.51
N LYS A 133 -29.90 14.40 0.30
CA LYS A 133 -29.47 15.64 -0.36
C LYS A 133 -30.51 16.21 -1.32
N GLN A 134 -31.56 15.47 -1.65
CA GLN A 134 -32.53 15.84 -2.70
C GLN A 134 -33.15 17.23 -2.50
N ASN A 135 -33.40 17.61 -1.25
CA ASN A 135 -34.07 18.87 -0.90
C ASN A 135 -33.10 19.99 -0.48
N LEU A 136 -31.79 19.75 -0.57
CA LEU A 136 -30.79 20.77 -0.20
C LEU A 136 -30.68 21.82 -1.30
N ASP A 137 -30.57 23.08 -0.88
CA ASP A 137 -30.25 24.19 -1.79
C ASP A 137 -28.80 24.11 -2.33
N ASP A 138 -28.44 25.01 -3.23
CA ASP A 138 -27.13 25.01 -3.90
C ASP A 138 -25.96 25.35 -2.95
N GLU A 139 -26.19 26.01 -1.81
CA GLU A 139 -25.13 26.29 -0.84
C GLU A 139 -24.93 25.10 0.11
N GLN A 140 -26.04 24.52 0.57
CA GLN A 140 -26.09 23.33 1.41
C GLN A 140 -25.49 22.11 0.70
N ILE A 141 -25.74 21.95 -0.61
CA ILE A 141 -25.17 20.84 -1.37
C ILE A 141 -23.64 20.94 -1.44
N VAL A 142 -23.08 22.15 -1.58
CA VAL A 142 -21.62 22.37 -1.59
C VAL A 142 -21.01 22.03 -0.24
N HIS A 143 -21.69 22.35 0.86
CA HIS A 143 -21.25 21.96 2.19
C HIS A 143 -21.34 20.45 2.42
N ALA A 144 -22.46 19.83 2.03
CA ALA A 144 -22.65 18.38 2.15
C ALA A 144 -21.64 17.60 1.27
N ASP A 145 -21.35 18.11 0.08
CA ASP A 145 -20.31 17.61 -0.82
C ASP A 145 -18.92 17.64 -0.16
N ARG A 146 -18.58 18.73 0.52
CA ARG A 146 -17.31 18.84 1.24
C ARG A 146 -17.15 17.73 2.27
N THR A 147 -18.20 17.38 3.00
CA THR A 147 -18.17 16.28 3.98
C THR A 147 -17.87 14.94 3.30
N ASP A 148 -18.54 14.62 2.20
CA ASP A 148 -18.29 13.39 1.45
C ASP A 148 -16.89 13.34 0.84
N ARG A 149 -16.36 14.49 0.37
CA ARG A 149 -14.98 14.57 -0.14
C ARG A 149 -13.94 14.31 0.94
N LEU A 150 -14.17 14.76 2.18
CA LEU A 150 -13.28 14.41 3.31
C LEU A 150 -13.28 12.90 3.58
N MET A 151 -14.41 12.21 3.35
CA MET A 151 -14.45 10.75 3.43
C MET A 151 -13.65 10.10 2.29
N LEU A 152 -13.70 10.66 1.07
CA LEU A 152 -12.84 10.22 -0.03
C LEU A 152 -11.35 10.39 0.31
N ASP A 153 -10.96 11.52 0.90
CA ASP A 153 -9.57 11.74 1.35
C ASP A 153 -9.12 10.67 2.36
N ASN A 154 -10.00 10.28 3.29
CA ASN A 154 -9.73 9.20 4.23
C ASN A 154 -9.51 7.85 3.53
N VAL A 155 -10.32 7.53 2.51
CA VAL A 155 -10.16 6.31 1.70
C VAL A 155 -8.85 6.33 0.90
N LEU A 156 -8.48 7.47 0.31
CA LEU A 156 -7.20 7.62 -0.40
C LEU A 156 -6.01 7.43 0.55
N ASN A 157 -6.07 8.02 1.75
CA ASN A 157 -5.04 7.85 2.78
C ASN A 157 -4.95 6.41 3.27
N PHE A 158 -6.08 5.73 3.45
CA PHE A 158 -6.13 4.31 3.79
C PHE A 158 -5.41 3.46 2.74
N PHE A 159 -5.72 3.68 1.45
CA PHE A 159 -5.05 2.97 0.35
C PHE A 159 -3.56 3.31 0.23
N ALA A 160 -3.17 4.57 0.48
CA ALA A 160 -1.77 4.97 0.50
C ALA A 160 -0.99 4.27 1.62
N MET A 161 -1.59 4.17 2.82
CA MET A 161 -1.00 3.44 3.95
C MET A 161 -0.83 1.95 3.62
N LEU A 162 -1.84 1.34 3.00
CA LEU A 162 -1.78 -0.06 2.57
C LEU A 162 -0.67 -0.30 1.52
N ALA A 163 -0.49 0.62 0.57
CA ALA A 163 0.50 0.51 -0.49
C ALA A 163 1.97 0.59 -0.02
N GLN A 164 2.25 1.30 1.08
CA GLN A 164 3.63 1.57 1.52
C GLN A 164 4.24 0.52 2.45
N ARG A 165 3.43 -0.35 3.06
CA ARG A 165 3.90 -1.30 4.09
C ARG A 165 4.22 -2.66 3.47
N GLU A 166 5.48 -3.10 3.50
CA GLU A 166 5.87 -4.45 3.01
C GLU A 166 5.10 -5.61 3.67
N PRO A 167 4.80 -5.61 4.99
CA PRO A 167 3.96 -6.64 5.59
C PRO A 167 2.50 -6.60 5.09
N SER A 168 2.06 -5.46 4.54
CA SER A 168 0.69 -5.28 4.09
C SER A 168 0.36 -6.06 2.82
N ALA A 169 1.33 -6.49 2.02
CA ALA A 169 1.03 -7.35 0.87
C ALA A 169 0.36 -8.67 1.31
N THR A 170 0.78 -9.25 2.44
CA THR A 170 0.13 -10.44 3.01
C THR A 170 -1.24 -10.07 3.58
N VAL A 171 -1.35 -8.96 4.33
CA VAL A 171 -2.61 -8.49 4.92
C VAL A 171 -3.67 -8.20 3.86
N ILE A 172 -3.30 -7.47 2.81
CA ILE A 172 -4.16 -7.09 1.68
C ILE A 172 -4.63 -8.31 0.89
N LYS A 173 -3.79 -9.34 0.75
CA LYS A 173 -4.22 -10.60 0.12
C LYS A 173 -5.25 -11.37 0.96
N HIS A 174 -5.25 -11.21 2.29
CA HIS A 174 -6.20 -11.89 3.18
C HIS A 174 -7.48 -11.08 3.38
N CYS A 175 -7.37 -9.75 3.41
CA CYS A 175 -8.51 -8.83 3.49
C CYS A 175 -8.74 -8.22 2.09
N ASP A 176 -9.63 -8.83 1.31
CA ASP A 176 -10.10 -8.19 0.07
C ASP A 176 -10.92 -6.94 0.44
N PHE A 177 -10.30 -5.77 0.29
CA PHE A 177 -10.94 -4.47 0.55
C PHE A 177 -11.85 -4.03 -0.60
N ALA A 178 -12.32 -4.98 -1.42
CA ALA A 178 -13.08 -4.78 -2.63
C ALA A 178 -12.36 -3.84 -3.61
N TYR A 179 -11.04 -4.00 -3.76
CA TYR A 179 -10.22 -3.07 -4.53
C TYR A 179 -10.71 -2.94 -5.99
N ASP A 180 -11.16 -4.04 -6.60
CA ASP A 180 -11.77 -4.06 -7.93
C ASP A 180 -12.93 -3.08 -8.11
N TRP A 181 -13.67 -2.81 -7.04
CA TRP A 181 -14.78 -1.86 -7.05
C TRP A 181 -14.30 -0.40 -7.07
N TRP A 182 -13.23 -0.10 -6.33
CA TRP A 182 -12.64 1.23 -6.23
C TRP A 182 -11.75 1.56 -7.42
N ARG A 183 -10.99 0.57 -7.87
CA ARG A 183 -9.91 0.68 -8.86
C ARG A 183 -10.27 1.55 -10.06
N PRO A 184 -11.33 1.27 -10.85
CA PRO A 184 -11.63 2.06 -12.04
C PRO A 184 -11.97 3.53 -11.71
N ALA A 185 -12.72 3.77 -10.65
CA ALA A 185 -13.10 5.13 -10.24
C ALA A 185 -11.89 5.94 -9.75
N LEU A 186 -11.01 5.31 -8.98
CA LEU A 186 -9.77 5.93 -8.49
C LEU A 186 -8.79 6.21 -9.62
N TRP A 187 -8.73 5.36 -10.66
CA TRP A 187 -7.88 5.59 -11.83
C TRP A 187 -8.30 6.83 -12.63
N ILE A 188 -9.59 7.15 -12.72
CA ILE A 188 -10.06 8.43 -13.32
C ILE A 188 -9.42 9.61 -12.57
N ILE A 189 -9.56 9.64 -11.24
CA ILE A 189 -9.03 10.73 -10.41
C ILE A 189 -7.50 10.79 -10.49
N ALA A 190 -6.83 9.65 -10.51
CA ALA A 190 -5.38 9.57 -10.58
C ALA A 190 -4.81 10.11 -11.90
N GLU A 191 -5.43 9.78 -13.04
CA GLU A 191 -5.02 10.33 -14.35
C GLU A 191 -5.25 11.84 -14.41
N LEU A 192 -6.43 12.31 -14.02
CA LEU A 192 -6.72 13.75 -13.99
C LEU A 192 -5.78 14.50 -13.06
N GLN A 193 -5.44 13.92 -11.90
CA GLN A 193 -4.46 14.50 -10.98
C GLN A 193 -3.08 14.59 -11.63
N GLN A 194 -2.65 13.53 -12.34
CA GLN A 194 -1.37 13.46 -13.04
C GLN A 194 -1.27 14.48 -14.18
N GLU A 195 -2.34 14.66 -14.95
CA GLU A 195 -2.44 15.66 -16.01
C GLU A 195 -2.31 17.09 -15.45
N ARG A 196 -3.04 17.39 -14.36
CA ARG A 196 -2.94 18.71 -13.70
C ARG A 196 -1.55 18.98 -13.13
N TYR A 197 -0.92 17.97 -12.53
CA TYR A 197 0.46 18.06 -12.06
C TYR A 197 1.44 18.33 -13.21
N ALA A 198 1.22 17.71 -14.38
CA ALA A 198 2.03 17.95 -15.58
C ALA A 198 1.76 19.31 -16.24
N ALA A 199 0.56 19.88 -16.10
CA ALA A 199 0.20 21.16 -16.69
C ALA A 199 0.62 22.38 -15.84
N SER A 200 0.57 22.30 -14.51
CA SER A 200 0.84 23.45 -13.63
C SER A 200 2.23 23.42 -12.99
N GLU A 201 3.01 24.49 -13.22
CA GLU A 201 4.28 24.72 -12.53
C GLU A 201 4.10 25.05 -11.04
N SER A 202 3.03 25.76 -10.68
CA SER A 202 2.69 26.09 -9.30
C SER A 202 2.45 24.82 -8.48
N ILE A 203 1.66 23.88 -9.01
CA ILE A 203 1.43 22.57 -8.37
C ILE A 203 2.76 21.85 -8.17
N ARG A 204 3.62 21.75 -9.19
CA ARG A 204 4.93 21.09 -9.05
C ARG A 204 5.84 21.75 -8.02
N SER A 205 5.74 23.06 -7.88
CA SER A 205 6.57 23.85 -6.95
C SER A 205 6.14 23.63 -5.51
N TYR A 206 4.84 23.72 -5.23
CA TYR A 206 4.31 23.74 -3.86
C TYR A 206 3.74 22.40 -3.36
N CYS A 207 3.31 21.52 -4.25
CA CYS A 207 2.74 20.23 -3.88
C CYS A 207 3.77 19.11 -4.08
N LYS A 208 4.27 18.56 -2.98
CA LYS A 208 5.23 17.43 -2.95
C LYS A 208 4.60 16.11 -2.50
N SER A 209 3.29 16.09 -2.30
CA SER A 209 2.55 14.88 -1.95
C SER A 209 2.70 13.81 -3.03
N GLN A 210 2.68 12.55 -2.61
CA GLN A 210 2.68 11.42 -3.52
C GLN A 210 1.37 11.44 -4.35
N LEU A 211 1.50 11.30 -5.67
CA LEU A 211 0.35 11.21 -6.56
C LEU A 211 -0.38 9.88 -6.38
N THR A 212 -1.70 9.91 -6.53
CA THR A 212 -2.58 8.74 -6.35
C THR A 212 -2.19 7.61 -7.31
N ILE A 213 -1.70 7.93 -8.51
CA ILE A 213 -1.22 6.95 -9.50
C ILE A 213 -0.13 6.02 -8.94
N THR A 214 0.76 6.53 -8.09
CA THR A 214 1.83 5.74 -7.48
C THR A 214 1.26 4.72 -6.49
N THR A 215 0.25 5.14 -5.71
CA THR A 215 -0.48 4.27 -4.79
C THR A 215 -1.24 3.18 -5.55
N LEU A 216 -1.97 3.54 -6.60
CA LEU A 216 -2.73 2.56 -7.40
C LEU A 216 -1.82 1.54 -8.09
N ARG A 217 -0.67 1.96 -8.63
CA ARG A 217 0.30 1.02 -9.22
C ARG A 217 0.86 0.04 -8.19
N ALA A 218 1.08 0.48 -6.96
CA ALA A 218 1.53 -0.41 -5.88
C ALA A 218 0.44 -1.41 -5.50
N LEU A 219 -0.82 -0.95 -5.36
CA LEU A 219 -1.95 -1.83 -5.09
C LEU A 219 -2.20 -2.83 -6.23
N ASP A 220 -2.14 -2.38 -7.50
CA ASP A 220 -2.26 -3.24 -8.68
C ASP A 220 -1.29 -4.42 -8.62
N ARG A 221 -0.03 -4.18 -8.20
CA ARG A 221 0.96 -5.25 -8.02
C ARG A 221 0.59 -6.22 -6.89
N VAL A 222 0.05 -5.71 -5.79
CA VAL A 222 -0.34 -6.54 -4.64
C VAL A 222 -1.54 -7.43 -4.97
N TYR A 223 -2.56 -6.86 -5.64
CA TYR A 223 -3.78 -7.56 -6.06
C TYR A 223 -3.60 -8.37 -7.35
N GLY A 224 -2.49 -8.20 -8.07
CA GLY A 224 -2.17 -9.00 -9.27
C GLY A 224 -2.81 -8.50 -10.56
N HIS A 225 -3.17 -7.22 -10.64
CA HIS A 225 -3.65 -6.61 -11.87
C HIS A 225 -2.52 -6.39 -12.89
N ALA A 226 -2.88 -6.43 -14.17
CA ALA A 226 -1.97 -6.03 -15.24
C ALA A 226 -1.61 -4.54 -15.10
N PRO A 227 -0.31 -4.19 -15.22
CA PRO A 227 0.12 -2.81 -15.07
C PRO A 227 -0.41 -1.93 -16.21
N LEU A 228 -0.92 -0.75 -15.86
CA LEU A 228 -1.27 0.31 -16.80
C LEU A 228 -0.08 1.29 -16.90
N ASN A 229 0.59 1.30 -18.05
CA ASN A 229 1.89 1.96 -18.22
C ASN A 229 1.80 3.31 -18.91
N SER A 230 0.74 3.56 -19.68
CA SER A 230 0.51 4.84 -20.36
C SER A 230 -0.87 5.41 -20.08
N SER A 231 -1.01 6.73 -20.15
CA SER A 231 -2.30 7.41 -19.97
C SER A 231 -3.35 6.91 -20.98
N ARG A 232 -2.93 6.65 -22.23
CA ARG A 232 -3.81 6.06 -23.24
C ARG A 232 -4.34 4.68 -22.83
N GLU A 233 -3.48 3.79 -22.32
CA GLU A 233 -3.91 2.47 -21.82
C GLU A 233 -4.92 2.60 -20.68
N VAL A 234 -4.71 3.56 -19.78
CA VAL A 234 -5.65 3.82 -18.68
C VAL A 234 -7.00 4.27 -19.22
N TRP A 235 -7.03 5.28 -20.10
CA TRP A 235 -8.28 5.76 -20.67
C TRP A 235 -8.99 4.70 -21.53
N GLU A 236 -8.25 3.83 -22.23
CA GLU A 236 -8.81 2.69 -22.96
C GLU A 236 -9.44 1.65 -22.02
N TYR A 237 -8.78 1.36 -20.89
CA TYR A 237 -9.32 0.52 -19.83
C TYR A 237 -10.60 1.11 -19.24
N LEU A 238 -10.58 2.40 -18.89
CA LEU A 238 -11.71 3.09 -18.25
C LEU A 238 -12.94 3.14 -19.15
N ASN A 239 -12.78 3.55 -20.42
CA ASN A 239 -13.90 3.67 -21.37
C ASN A 239 -14.53 2.33 -21.78
N LYS A 240 -13.84 1.21 -21.54
CA LYS A 240 -14.35 -0.15 -21.79
C LYS A 240 -14.82 -0.85 -20.52
N HIS A 241 -14.64 -0.25 -19.34
CA HIS A 241 -14.92 -0.91 -18.07
C HIS A 241 -16.43 -1.02 -17.85
N PRO A 242 -17.00 -2.24 -17.71
CA PRO A 242 -18.44 -2.45 -17.69
C PRO A 242 -19.13 -1.70 -16.55
N LYS A 243 -18.53 -1.66 -15.35
CA LYS A 243 -19.10 -0.93 -14.22
C LYS A 243 -19.13 0.58 -14.41
N LEU A 244 -18.14 1.16 -15.08
CA LEU A 244 -18.16 2.60 -15.34
C LEU A 244 -19.30 2.94 -16.31
N LEU A 245 -19.49 2.10 -17.32
CA LEU A 245 -20.62 2.22 -18.25
C LEU A 245 -21.97 2.05 -17.54
N ASP A 246 -22.11 1.06 -16.65
CA ASP A 246 -23.32 0.85 -15.83
C ASP A 246 -23.63 2.07 -14.94
N PHE A 247 -22.60 2.74 -14.40
CA PHE A 247 -22.75 3.95 -13.60
C PHE A 247 -23.06 5.20 -14.41
N GLY A 248 -23.11 5.11 -15.74
CA GLY A 248 -23.38 6.24 -16.62
C GLY A 248 -22.18 7.16 -16.81
N MET A 249 -21.00 6.59 -17.06
CA MET A 249 -19.78 7.33 -17.36
C MET A 249 -19.99 8.45 -18.39
N ASP A 250 -19.53 9.65 -18.05
CA ASP A 250 -19.67 10.85 -18.88
C ASP A 250 -19.06 10.61 -20.27
N PRO A 251 -19.82 10.76 -21.38
CA PRO A 251 -19.30 10.59 -22.73
C PRO A 251 -18.08 11.47 -23.05
N LEU A 252 -17.92 12.61 -22.36
CA LEU A 252 -16.79 13.51 -22.54
C LEU A 252 -15.44 12.87 -22.17
N PHE A 253 -15.42 11.80 -21.38
CA PHE A 253 -14.19 11.04 -21.11
C PHE A 253 -13.63 10.34 -22.35
N LYS A 254 -14.39 10.21 -23.44
CA LYS A 254 -13.89 9.67 -24.71
C LYS A 254 -12.93 10.63 -25.42
N GLU A 255 -12.97 11.92 -25.10
CA GLU A 255 -12.06 12.91 -25.68
C GLU A 255 -10.59 12.58 -25.38
N TYR A 256 -10.31 11.98 -24.22
CA TYR A 256 -8.97 11.51 -23.83
C TYR A 256 -8.41 10.36 -24.68
N LEU A 257 -9.26 9.68 -25.47
CA LEU A 257 -8.83 8.68 -26.44
C LEU A 257 -8.49 9.30 -27.82
N SER A 258 -8.88 10.55 -28.04
CA SER A 258 -8.61 11.23 -29.30
C SER A 258 -7.15 11.66 -29.34
N PRO A 259 -6.46 11.55 -30.50
CA PRO A 259 -5.13 12.10 -30.63
C PRO A 259 -5.17 13.61 -30.33
N PRO A 260 -4.12 14.19 -29.72
CA PRO A 260 -4.09 15.62 -29.46
C PRO A 260 -4.30 16.36 -30.79
N ASN A 261 -5.31 17.22 -30.85
CA ASN A 261 -5.51 18.11 -31.99
C ASN A 261 -4.23 18.93 -32.15
N VAL A 262 -3.46 18.63 -33.20
CA VAL A 262 -2.39 19.49 -33.67
C VAL A 262 -3.08 20.75 -34.18
N SER A 263 -3.20 21.76 -33.34
CA SER A 263 -3.56 23.10 -33.76
C SER A 263 -2.48 23.60 -34.71
N HIS A 264 -2.73 23.47 -36.01
CA HIS A 264 -2.03 24.22 -37.03
C HIS A 264 -2.42 25.70 -36.91
N GLU A 265 -1.88 26.38 -35.89
CA GLU A 265 -1.76 27.83 -35.91
C GLU A 265 -0.31 28.19 -36.23
N GLY A 266 -0.10 28.68 -37.45
CA GLY A 266 1.09 29.46 -37.79
C GLY A 266 1.84 29.02 -39.04
N VAL A 267 1.25 29.22 -40.22
CA VAL A 267 1.96 29.82 -41.36
C VAL A 267 0.94 30.61 -42.18
N LYS A 268 0.86 31.92 -41.96
CA LYS A 268 0.40 32.84 -43.00
C LYS A 268 1.65 33.30 -43.75
N ILE A 269 1.65 33.03 -45.05
CA ILE A 269 2.59 33.57 -46.05
C ILE A 269 2.34 35.07 -46.19
#